data_AF-A0A0N1P3C7-F1
#
_entry.id   AF-A0A0N1P3C7-F1
#
_cell.length_a   1.000
_cell.length_b   1.000
_cell.length_c   1.000
_cell.angle_alpha   90.00
_cell.angle_beta   90.00
_cell.angle_gamma   90.00
#
_symmetry.space_group_name_H-M   'P 1'
#
loop_
_entity.id
_entity.type
_entity.pdbx_description
1 polymer ?
#
loop_
_entity_poly.entity_id
_entity_poly.type
_entity_poly.pdbx_seq_one_letter_code
_entity_poly.pdbx_strand_id
1 'polypeptide(L)'
;MARPRPPKPAYKRSMVTDTVPVDLYFYLPPKYYYTLRSDPHHRFPCVVNFHGGGFSLGDPRDDRYWARVVLEQTDAVFVSVGYRRAPEHPFPTAVDDSADALLYLSDHAEDLHIDPTKLALTGFSAGANLVFSVPLRLAYHRRIKATVSQVPFIPSFAPNYNLEQLGVQQIDSGTSNRNLSVNHFNNDSNNHLSAFDSHDQHPPFHSPFDTPSPSVSRVTTRHDDGDSSPTDHDDYQYDDHNPPDEHNRHHTHQSHSEDDEHVPPDTPLHPPPTISYDFAETPSLKRPHHPGRSTTSLMLMRTNTGHPLRITSIIAWYPLLDWTVSRASKKRNSLNPPKCLPKTFTDLFDHAYLPPPDPAGAHASPYASPGLAPDHMLTEALPPDIQLWLCEWDMLLKEGQTFSQRLKSLGKNVDSKLVPRVPHGFDKSPNPFRDQAAIDALYEKAAKGLAQVFSNEYGGLHSSASSIQESLVDRAPRRSVVPAFG
;
A
#
# COMPACT_ATOMS: atom_id res chain seq x y z
N MET A 1 -3.53 -10.35 28.21
CA MET A 1 -4.12 -9.91 26.92
C MET A 1 -5.53 -9.42 27.18
N ALA A 2 -5.87 -8.24 26.69
CA ALA A 2 -7.24 -7.72 26.76
C ALA A 2 -8.19 -8.63 25.96
N ARG A 3 -9.35 -8.96 26.55
CA ARG A 3 -10.44 -9.68 25.89
C ARG A 3 -11.32 -8.68 25.12
N PRO A 4 -12.00 -9.13 24.04
CA PRO A 4 -11.90 -10.45 23.40
C PRO A 4 -10.57 -10.65 22.66
N ARG A 5 -10.16 -11.92 22.49
CA ARG A 5 -8.90 -12.23 21.80
C ARG A 5 -9.03 -11.93 20.30
N PRO A 6 -7.96 -11.46 19.64
CA PRO A 6 -7.97 -11.27 18.20
C PRO A 6 -8.10 -12.63 17.48
N PRO A 7 -8.93 -12.74 16.41
CA PRO A 7 -9.08 -13.95 15.62
C PRO A 7 -7.77 -14.34 14.95
N LYS A 8 -7.56 -15.64 14.69
CA LYS A 8 -6.48 -16.09 13.81
C LYS A 8 -6.98 -16.06 12.35
N PRO A 9 -6.08 -15.90 11.35
CA PRO A 9 -6.44 -16.14 9.96
C PRO A 9 -7.05 -17.54 9.82
N ALA A 10 -8.09 -17.66 9.00
CA ALA A 10 -8.69 -18.94 8.64
C ALA A 10 -7.75 -19.73 7.72
N TYR A 11 -7.15 -19.04 6.75
CA TYR A 11 -6.14 -19.59 5.87
C TYR A 11 -5.26 -18.46 5.29
N LYS A 12 -4.19 -18.85 4.59
CA LYS A 12 -3.37 -17.96 3.78
C LYS A 12 -3.33 -18.44 2.33
N ARG A 13 -3.23 -17.51 1.38
CA ARG A 13 -2.85 -17.79 -0.02
C ARG A 13 -1.66 -16.94 -0.40
N SER A 14 -0.72 -17.50 -1.13
CA SER A 14 0.43 -16.76 -1.64
C SER A 14 0.16 -16.38 -3.09
N MET A 15 0.22 -15.10 -3.40
CA MET A 15 0.24 -14.63 -4.78
C MET A 15 1.68 -14.60 -5.28
N VAL A 16 1.90 -15.07 -6.50
CA VAL A 16 3.21 -15.02 -7.13
C VAL A 16 3.51 -13.57 -7.53
N THR A 17 4.72 -13.12 -7.23
CA THR A 17 5.27 -11.86 -7.76
C THR A 17 6.61 -12.16 -8.42
N ASP A 18 7.18 -11.14 -9.06
CA ASP A 18 8.42 -11.25 -9.84
C ASP A 18 9.64 -11.70 -9.05
N THR A 19 9.62 -11.56 -7.71
CA THR A 19 10.78 -11.91 -6.86
C THR A 19 10.41 -12.90 -5.76
N VAL A 20 9.49 -12.54 -4.86
CA VAL A 20 9.06 -13.38 -3.74
C VAL A 20 7.55 -13.36 -3.60
N PRO A 21 6.90 -14.50 -3.32
CA PRO A 21 5.47 -14.54 -3.14
C PRO A 21 5.03 -13.61 -2.00
N VAL A 22 3.86 -12.98 -2.19
CA VAL A 22 3.22 -12.16 -1.16
C VAL A 22 2.08 -12.95 -0.55
N ASP A 23 2.09 -13.09 0.78
CA ASP A 23 1.07 -13.82 1.52
C ASP A 23 -0.16 -12.92 1.79
N LEU A 24 -1.34 -13.44 1.44
CA LEU A 24 -2.65 -12.87 1.74
C LEU A 24 -3.30 -13.68 2.86
N TYR A 25 -3.66 -13.02 3.97
CA TYR A 25 -4.24 -13.66 5.15
C TYR A 25 -5.74 -13.43 5.20
N PHE A 26 -6.52 -14.51 5.11
CA PHE A 26 -7.97 -14.46 5.03
C PHE A 26 -8.60 -14.70 6.40
N TYR A 27 -9.56 -13.86 6.75
CA TYR A 27 -10.42 -14.01 7.91
C TYR A 27 -11.87 -14.02 7.42
N LEU A 28 -12.64 -14.95 7.96
CA LEU A 28 -13.98 -15.27 7.46
C LEU A 28 -15.03 -14.82 8.46
N PRO A 29 -16.15 -14.22 7.99
CA PRO A 29 -17.19 -13.78 8.89
C PRO A 29 -17.85 -14.97 9.59
N PRO A 30 -18.46 -14.79 10.78
CA PRO A 30 -19.01 -15.89 11.57
C PRO A 30 -20.02 -16.77 10.81
N LYS A 31 -20.75 -16.18 9.85
CA LYS A 31 -21.77 -16.88 9.06
C LYS A 31 -21.25 -17.53 7.78
N TYR A 32 -19.97 -17.39 7.45
CA TYR A 32 -19.38 -17.79 6.17
C TYR A 32 -19.80 -19.18 5.69
N TYR A 33 -19.53 -20.22 6.48
CA TYR A 33 -19.86 -21.61 6.12
C TYR A 33 -21.37 -21.90 6.12
N TYR A 34 -22.13 -21.22 6.97
CA TYR A 34 -23.59 -21.39 6.99
C TYR A 34 -24.19 -20.82 5.69
N THR A 35 -23.78 -19.61 5.30
CA THR A 35 -24.22 -18.96 4.07
C THR A 35 -23.83 -19.77 2.84
N LEU A 36 -22.61 -20.29 2.74
CA LEU A 36 -22.19 -21.12 1.59
C LEU A 36 -22.88 -22.48 1.53
N ARG A 37 -23.32 -23.04 2.66
CA ARG A 37 -24.15 -24.26 2.66
C ARG A 37 -25.54 -24.00 2.09
N SER A 38 -26.13 -22.82 2.36
CA SER A 38 -27.43 -22.44 1.83
C SER A 38 -27.38 -21.92 0.39
N ASP A 39 -26.30 -21.24 0.03
CA ASP A 39 -26.07 -20.64 -1.28
C ASP A 39 -24.57 -20.79 -1.65
N PRO A 40 -24.20 -21.88 -2.36
CA PRO A 40 -22.82 -22.12 -2.77
C PRO A 40 -22.23 -21.05 -3.71
N HIS A 41 -23.10 -20.29 -4.37
CA HIS A 41 -22.69 -19.23 -5.29
C HIS A 41 -22.63 -17.86 -4.61
N HIS A 42 -22.90 -17.78 -3.31
CA HIS A 42 -22.79 -16.54 -2.56
C HIS A 42 -21.40 -15.92 -2.71
N ARG A 43 -21.37 -14.59 -2.80
CA ARG A 43 -20.16 -13.77 -2.88
C ARG A 43 -20.22 -12.70 -1.79
N PHE A 44 -19.28 -12.77 -0.85
CA PHE A 44 -19.19 -11.84 0.27
C PHE A 44 -18.54 -10.52 -0.17
N PRO A 45 -18.94 -9.36 0.37
CA PRO A 45 -18.12 -8.17 0.31
C PRO A 45 -16.71 -8.46 0.86
N CYS A 46 -15.72 -7.68 0.45
CA CYS A 46 -14.34 -7.90 0.89
C CYS A 46 -13.69 -6.62 1.40
N VAL A 47 -13.05 -6.73 2.55
CA VAL A 47 -12.24 -5.67 3.17
C VAL A 47 -10.78 -6.04 3.02
N VAL A 48 -10.03 -5.25 2.26
CA VAL A 48 -8.59 -5.42 2.09
C VAL A 48 -7.87 -4.48 3.06
N ASN A 49 -7.00 -5.02 3.89
CA ASN A 49 -6.26 -4.29 4.90
C ASN A 49 -4.76 -4.27 4.63
N PHE A 50 -4.18 -3.09 4.80
CA PHE A 50 -2.75 -2.87 4.76
C PHE A 50 -2.26 -2.50 6.16
N HIS A 51 -1.35 -3.29 6.72
CA HIS A 51 -0.83 -3.06 8.06
C HIS A 51 0.05 -1.80 8.15
N GLY A 52 0.30 -1.33 9.38
CA GLY A 52 1.22 -0.21 9.62
C GLY A 52 2.68 -0.66 9.80
N GLY A 53 3.54 0.26 10.25
CA GLY A 53 4.94 -0.03 10.55
C GLY A 53 5.95 0.68 9.64
N GLY A 54 5.59 1.85 9.10
CA GLY A 54 6.54 2.67 8.33
C GLY A 54 7.13 1.96 7.12
N PHE A 55 6.34 1.07 6.48
CA PHE A 55 6.75 0.23 5.35
C PHE A 55 7.93 -0.72 5.62
N SER A 56 8.44 -0.77 6.85
CA SER A 56 9.66 -1.49 7.22
C SER A 56 9.44 -2.51 8.34
N LEU A 57 8.49 -2.23 9.23
CA LEU A 57 8.10 -3.07 10.36
C LEU A 57 6.64 -3.53 10.20
N GLY A 58 6.18 -4.32 11.17
CA GLY A 58 4.80 -4.79 11.27
C GLY A 58 4.56 -6.11 10.56
N ASP A 59 3.47 -6.76 10.89
CA ASP A 59 3.04 -8.05 10.35
C ASP A 59 1.59 -7.93 9.86
N PRO A 60 1.19 -8.63 8.77
CA PRO A 60 -0.20 -8.63 8.29
C PRO A 60 -1.23 -9.06 9.35
N ARG A 61 -0.80 -9.71 10.45
CA ARG A 61 -1.64 -10.12 11.58
C ARG A 61 -1.70 -9.09 12.71
N ASP A 62 -1.10 -7.91 12.58
CA ASP A 62 -1.11 -6.89 13.64
C ASP A 62 -2.50 -6.27 13.83
N ASP A 63 -3.29 -6.18 12.76
CA ASP A 63 -4.62 -5.56 12.76
C ASP A 63 -5.76 -6.52 13.09
N ARG A 64 -5.47 -7.66 13.74
CA ARG A 64 -6.51 -8.67 14.03
C ARG A 64 -7.65 -8.16 14.91
N TYR A 65 -7.41 -7.19 15.79
CA TYR A 65 -8.49 -6.57 16.55
C TYR A 65 -9.45 -5.77 15.65
N TRP A 66 -8.92 -5.09 14.64
CA TRP A 66 -9.72 -4.43 13.62
C TRP A 66 -10.46 -5.46 12.76
N ALA A 67 -9.75 -6.50 12.29
CA ALA A 67 -10.36 -7.60 11.53
C ALA A 67 -11.56 -8.20 12.26
N ARG A 68 -11.43 -8.48 13.57
CA ARG A 68 -12.54 -8.97 14.40
C ARG A 68 -13.79 -8.10 14.30
N VAL A 69 -13.63 -6.80 14.51
CA VAL A 69 -14.75 -5.86 14.50
C VAL A 69 -15.37 -5.79 13.11
N VAL A 70 -14.57 -5.78 12.04
CA VAL A 70 -15.08 -5.83 10.67
C VAL A 70 -15.93 -7.07 10.42
N LEU A 71 -15.43 -8.26 10.79
CA LEU A 71 -16.14 -9.53 10.60
C LEU A 71 -17.48 -9.54 11.36
N GLU A 72 -17.52 -8.98 12.56
CA GLU A 72 -18.72 -8.92 13.41
C GLU A 72 -19.76 -7.91 12.88
N GLN A 73 -19.32 -6.83 12.22
CA GLN A 73 -20.21 -5.72 11.82
C GLN A 73 -20.64 -5.74 10.35
N THR A 74 -19.87 -6.36 9.44
CA THR A 74 -20.06 -6.19 7.98
C THR A 74 -20.40 -7.47 7.21
N ASP A 75 -20.27 -8.65 7.84
CA ASP A 75 -20.33 -9.97 7.18
C ASP A 75 -19.41 -10.09 5.94
N ALA A 76 -18.37 -9.26 5.87
CA ALA A 76 -17.40 -9.25 4.79
C ALA A 76 -16.24 -10.23 5.08
N VAL A 77 -15.64 -10.77 4.01
CA VAL A 77 -14.32 -11.40 4.10
C VAL A 77 -13.28 -10.31 4.35
N PHE A 78 -12.37 -10.54 5.29
CA PHE A 78 -11.27 -9.62 5.56
C PHE A 78 -9.95 -10.24 5.08
N VAL A 79 -9.22 -9.51 4.25
CA VAL A 79 -7.95 -9.94 3.68
C VAL A 79 -6.85 -8.97 4.11
N SER A 80 -5.88 -9.45 4.88
CA SER A 80 -4.70 -8.66 5.24
C SER A 80 -3.54 -8.98 4.30
N VAL A 81 -2.97 -7.96 3.66
CA VAL A 81 -1.91 -8.11 2.67
C VAL A 81 -0.54 -8.04 3.35
N GLY A 82 0.27 -9.09 3.20
CA GLY A 82 1.65 -9.13 3.68
C GLY A 82 2.64 -8.54 2.69
N TYR A 83 2.43 -7.30 2.27
CA TYR A 83 3.27 -6.62 1.27
C TYR A 83 4.76 -6.63 1.68
N ARG A 84 5.66 -6.66 0.70
CA ARG A 84 7.10 -6.64 0.95
C ARG A 84 7.53 -5.31 1.57
N ARG A 85 8.51 -5.38 2.47
CA ARG A 85 8.92 -4.28 3.33
C ARG A 85 10.34 -3.81 3.00
N ALA A 86 10.57 -2.54 3.27
CA ALA A 86 11.89 -1.95 3.31
C ALA A 86 12.70 -2.46 4.53
N PRO A 87 14.05 -2.42 4.49
CA PRO A 87 14.89 -1.86 3.42
C PRO A 87 15.11 -2.79 2.22
N GLU A 88 14.78 -4.08 2.32
CA GLU A 88 15.00 -5.05 1.23
C GLU A 88 14.18 -4.73 -0.02
N HIS A 89 13.01 -4.15 0.20
CA HIS A 89 12.07 -3.76 -0.84
C HIS A 89 11.57 -2.32 -0.61
N PRO A 90 12.38 -1.30 -0.97
CA PRO A 90 12.01 0.11 -0.81
C PRO A 90 10.86 0.50 -1.75
N PHE A 91 10.44 1.76 -1.68
CA PHE A 91 9.45 2.32 -2.62
C PHE A 91 9.88 2.05 -4.08
N PRO A 92 8.96 1.62 -4.97
CA PRO A 92 7.50 1.54 -4.82
C PRO A 92 6.94 0.17 -4.41
N THR A 93 7.77 -0.78 -3.96
CA THR A 93 7.38 -2.20 -3.87
C THR A 93 6.09 -2.47 -3.09
N ALA A 94 5.91 -1.85 -1.92
CA ALA A 94 4.70 -2.05 -1.12
C ALA A 94 3.42 -1.56 -1.82
N VAL A 95 3.52 -0.52 -2.66
CA VAL A 95 2.40 -0.02 -3.47
C VAL A 95 2.05 -1.01 -4.57
N ASP A 96 3.07 -1.53 -5.25
CA ASP A 96 2.91 -2.50 -6.34
C ASP A 96 2.34 -3.83 -5.83
N ASP A 97 2.90 -4.40 -4.77
CA ASP A 97 2.36 -5.59 -4.11
C ASP A 97 0.91 -5.42 -3.69
N SER A 98 0.57 -4.25 -3.16
CA SER A 98 -0.79 -3.99 -2.71
C SER A 98 -1.77 -3.82 -3.86
N ALA A 99 -1.32 -3.27 -5.00
CA ALA A 99 -2.11 -3.20 -6.23
C ALA A 99 -2.30 -4.59 -6.86
N ASP A 100 -1.25 -5.40 -6.89
CA ASP A 100 -1.28 -6.76 -7.42
C ASP A 100 -2.17 -7.67 -6.57
N ALA A 101 -2.19 -7.49 -5.24
CA ALA A 101 -3.11 -8.18 -4.36
C ALA A 101 -4.57 -7.92 -4.74
N LEU A 102 -4.91 -6.68 -5.07
CA LEU A 102 -6.26 -6.31 -5.52
C LEU A 102 -6.63 -6.97 -6.85
N LEU A 103 -5.69 -7.01 -7.80
CA LEU A 103 -5.88 -7.68 -9.09
C LEU A 103 -6.04 -9.20 -8.88
N TYR A 104 -5.19 -9.83 -8.07
CA TYR A 104 -5.26 -11.23 -7.71
C TYR A 104 -6.62 -11.60 -7.10
N LEU A 105 -7.09 -10.80 -6.14
CA LEU A 105 -8.40 -11.00 -5.50
C LEU A 105 -9.55 -10.92 -6.52
N SER A 106 -9.49 -9.98 -7.45
CA SER A 106 -10.51 -9.85 -8.51
C SER A 106 -10.51 -11.05 -9.47
N ASP A 107 -9.32 -11.53 -9.85
CA ASP A 107 -9.15 -12.65 -10.78
C ASP A 107 -9.55 -14.00 -10.17
N HIS A 108 -9.43 -14.14 -8.84
CA HIS A 108 -9.77 -15.37 -8.12
C HIS A 108 -11.07 -15.22 -7.31
N ALA A 109 -11.90 -14.22 -7.63
CA ALA A 109 -13.04 -13.85 -6.80
C ALA A 109 -14.07 -14.98 -6.60
N GLU A 110 -14.26 -15.81 -7.63
CA GLU A 110 -15.12 -17.00 -7.57
C GLU A 110 -14.62 -18.02 -6.55
N ASP A 111 -13.36 -18.45 -6.65
CA ASP A 111 -12.74 -19.41 -5.73
C ASP A 111 -12.65 -18.91 -4.30
N LEU A 112 -12.55 -17.59 -4.13
CA LEU A 112 -12.45 -16.94 -2.83
C LEU A 112 -13.83 -16.63 -2.23
N HIS A 113 -14.91 -16.84 -2.98
CA HIS A 113 -16.28 -16.43 -2.65
C HIS A 113 -16.39 -14.95 -2.28
N ILE A 114 -15.68 -14.06 -2.98
CA ILE A 114 -15.76 -12.61 -2.76
C ILE A 114 -16.42 -11.90 -3.94
N ASP A 115 -17.12 -10.80 -3.66
CA ASP A 115 -17.67 -9.90 -4.67
C ASP A 115 -16.62 -8.81 -4.97
N PRO A 116 -15.93 -8.88 -6.13
CA PRO A 116 -14.86 -7.95 -6.44
C PRO A 116 -15.39 -6.56 -6.83
N THR A 117 -16.72 -6.38 -6.89
CA THR A 117 -17.36 -5.08 -7.05
C THR A 117 -17.72 -4.39 -5.73
N LYS A 118 -17.46 -5.07 -4.60
CA LYS A 118 -17.71 -4.59 -3.22
C LYS A 118 -16.44 -4.69 -2.38
N LEU A 119 -15.36 -4.08 -2.86
CA LEU A 119 -14.10 -4.00 -2.12
C LEU A 119 -14.01 -2.72 -1.31
N ALA A 120 -13.60 -2.80 -0.04
CA ALA A 120 -13.19 -1.63 0.73
C ALA A 120 -11.73 -1.75 1.16
N LEU A 121 -11.02 -0.62 1.15
CA LEU A 121 -9.63 -0.56 1.58
C LEU A 121 -9.52 0.03 2.97
N THR A 122 -8.72 -0.62 3.82
CA THR A 122 -8.46 -0.16 5.17
C THR A 122 -6.96 -0.23 5.46
N GLY A 123 -6.47 0.63 6.33
CA GLY A 123 -5.07 0.55 6.72
C GLY A 123 -4.69 1.54 7.80
N PHE A 124 -3.52 1.31 8.39
CA PHE A 124 -3.01 2.07 9.54
C PHE A 124 -1.63 2.64 9.25
N SER A 125 -1.38 3.91 9.59
CA SER A 125 -0.07 4.55 9.40
C SER A 125 0.43 4.43 7.95
N ALA A 126 1.53 3.72 7.71
CA ALA A 126 2.02 3.35 6.37
C ALA A 126 0.96 2.62 5.53
N GLY A 127 0.19 1.69 6.10
CA GLY A 127 -0.93 1.07 5.40
C GLY A 127 -2.06 2.04 5.05
N ALA A 128 -2.24 3.10 5.86
CA ALA A 128 -3.20 4.17 5.57
C ALA A 128 -2.71 5.13 4.48
N ASN A 129 -1.42 5.10 4.11
CA ASN A 129 -0.95 5.69 2.86
C ASN A 129 -1.36 4.80 1.67
N LEU A 130 -1.13 3.47 1.78
CA LEU A 130 -1.41 2.50 0.72
C LEU A 130 -2.88 2.51 0.27
N VAL A 131 -3.85 2.71 1.18
CA VAL A 131 -5.27 2.80 0.78
C VAL A 131 -5.57 3.92 -0.23
N PHE A 132 -4.73 4.96 -0.30
CA PHE A 132 -4.83 6.02 -1.32
C PHE A 132 -3.90 5.78 -2.50
N SER A 133 -2.67 5.33 -2.25
CA SER A 133 -1.66 5.10 -3.30
C SER A 133 -2.03 3.96 -4.24
N VAL A 134 -2.65 2.89 -3.73
CA VAL A 134 -3.05 1.71 -4.50
C VAL A 134 -4.10 2.04 -5.57
N PRO A 135 -5.23 2.71 -5.26
CA PRO A 135 -6.17 3.15 -6.30
C PRO A 135 -5.49 4.03 -7.37
N LEU A 136 -4.59 4.94 -6.97
CA LEU A 136 -3.84 5.79 -7.91
C LEU A 136 -2.95 4.96 -8.84
N ARG A 137 -2.28 3.94 -8.30
CA ARG A 137 -1.44 3.00 -9.06
C ARG A 137 -2.25 2.16 -10.02
N LEU A 138 -3.39 1.64 -9.57
CA LEU A 138 -4.34 0.88 -10.39
C LEU A 138 -4.89 1.72 -11.55
N ALA A 139 -5.25 2.98 -11.32
CA ALA A 139 -5.72 3.89 -12.37
C ALA A 139 -4.63 4.16 -13.42
N TYR A 140 -3.37 4.28 -13.01
CA TYR A 140 -2.23 4.38 -13.93
C TYR A 140 -2.10 3.13 -14.81
N HIS A 141 -2.18 1.92 -14.23
CA HIS A 141 -2.16 0.67 -15.00
C HIS A 141 -3.29 0.58 -16.03
N ARG A 142 -4.50 1.09 -15.71
CA ARG A 142 -5.60 1.18 -16.69
C ARG A 142 -5.25 2.10 -17.87
N ARG A 143 -4.73 3.30 -17.58
CA ARG A 143 -4.45 4.32 -18.59
C ARG A 143 -3.39 3.86 -19.57
N ILE A 144 -2.28 3.29 -19.09
CA ILE A 144 -1.24 2.74 -19.97
C ILE A 144 -1.82 1.69 -20.92
N LYS A 145 -2.63 0.76 -20.40
CA LYS A 145 -3.25 -0.28 -21.23
C LYS A 145 -4.19 0.30 -22.28
N ALA A 146 -5.01 1.29 -21.91
CA ALA A 146 -5.86 2.00 -22.87
C ALA A 146 -5.04 2.68 -23.97
N THR A 147 -3.90 3.28 -23.63
CA THR A 147 -3.00 3.92 -24.60
C THR A 147 -2.30 2.89 -25.51
N VAL A 148 -1.78 1.80 -24.97
CA VAL A 148 -1.11 0.73 -25.74
C VAL A 148 -2.10 0.06 -26.71
N SER A 149 -3.33 -0.23 -26.25
CA SER A 149 -4.38 -0.81 -27.10
C SER A 149 -4.91 0.13 -28.19
N GLN A 150 -4.60 1.44 -28.12
CA GLN A 150 -4.97 2.44 -29.12
C GLN A 150 -3.86 2.79 -30.11
N VAL A 151 -2.65 2.22 -29.97
CA VAL A 151 -1.62 2.35 -31.01
C VAL A 151 -2.05 1.51 -32.21
N PRO A 152 -2.35 2.11 -33.38
CA PRO A 152 -2.74 1.34 -34.55
C PRO A 152 -1.59 0.43 -34.96
N PHE A 153 -1.91 -0.84 -35.27
CA PHE A 153 -0.99 -1.77 -35.91
C PHE A 153 -0.48 -1.10 -37.20
N ILE A 154 0.79 -0.68 -37.20
CA ILE A 154 1.45 -0.29 -38.45
C ILE A 154 1.71 -1.61 -39.18
N PRO A 155 1.03 -1.90 -40.31
CA PRO A 155 1.38 -3.09 -41.07
C PRO A 155 2.85 -2.94 -41.49
N SER A 156 3.62 -4.00 -41.26
CA SER A 156 5.03 -4.07 -41.66
C SER A 156 5.15 -3.60 -43.11
N PHE A 157 5.69 -2.40 -43.31
CA PHE A 157 6.23 -2.00 -44.59
C PHE A 157 7.46 -2.87 -44.77
N ALA A 158 7.29 -4.01 -45.45
CA ALA A 158 8.40 -4.69 -46.09
C ALA A 158 8.99 -3.69 -47.09
N PRO A 159 10.23 -3.20 -46.91
CA PRO A 159 10.87 -2.43 -47.95
C PRO A 159 11.22 -3.45 -49.04
N ASN A 160 10.56 -3.34 -50.20
CA ASN A 160 11.11 -3.88 -51.42
C ASN A 160 12.42 -3.13 -51.68
N TYR A 161 13.52 -3.67 -51.18
CA TYR A 161 14.85 -3.25 -51.59
C TYR A 161 15.01 -3.60 -53.07
N ASN A 162 14.88 -2.59 -53.92
CA ASN A 162 15.26 -2.67 -55.32
C ASN A 162 16.79 -2.58 -55.38
N LEU A 163 17.48 -3.72 -55.53
CA LEU A 163 18.94 -3.82 -55.51
C LEU A 163 19.64 -3.28 -56.77
N GLU A 164 18.99 -2.41 -57.56
CA GLU A 164 19.58 -1.80 -58.77
C GLU A 164 20.15 -0.38 -58.57
N GLN A 165 20.19 0.16 -57.35
CA GLN A 165 20.73 1.52 -57.09
C GLN A 165 22.00 1.59 -56.22
N LEU A 166 22.72 0.48 -56.03
CA LEU A 166 24.08 0.53 -55.50
C LEU A 166 25.04 0.12 -56.62
N GLY A 167 25.60 1.13 -57.29
CA GLY A 167 26.57 0.98 -58.36
C GLY A 167 27.85 0.29 -57.89
N VAL A 168 27.85 -1.03 -57.95
CA VAL A 168 29.04 -1.87 -57.78
C VAL A 168 29.49 -2.32 -59.17
N GLN A 169 30.72 -1.93 -59.51
CA GLN A 169 31.36 -2.18 -60.79
C GLN A 169 31.46 -3.67 -61.12
N GLN A 170 31.13 -3.99 -62.38
CA GLN A 170 31.51 -5.22 -63.08
C GLN A 170 33.02 -5.45 -62.98
N ILE A 171 33.40 -6.65 -62.54
CA ILE A 171 34.65 -7.30 -62.96
C ILE A 171 34.23 -8.59 -63.65
N ASP A 172 34.49 -8.66 -64.95
CA ASP A 172 34.37 -9.86 -65.78
C ASP A 172 35.32 -10.96 -65.30
N SER A 173 34.84 -12.20 -65.22
CA SER A 173 35.21 -13.25 -66.18
C SER A 173 34.79 -14.64 -65.70
N GLY A 174 34.32 -15.45 -66.65
CA GLY A 174 34.66 -16.87 -66.64
C GLY A 174 33.57 -17.86 -66.22
N THR A 175 32.69 -18.17 -67.16
CA THR A 175 32.30 -19.53 -67.59
C THR A 175 31.81 -20.58 -66.58
N SER A 176 30.71 -21.20 -67.00
CA SER A 176 30.43 -22.65 -66.98
C SER A 176 29.48 -23.19 -65.90
N ASN A 177 28.20 -23.25 -66.30
CA ASN A 177 27.47 -24.49 -66.60
C ASN A 177 26.96 -25.39 -65.45
N ARG A 178 25.75 -25.94 -65.73
CA ARG A 178 25.10 -27.17 -65.21
C ARG A 178 24.23 -27.00 -63.95
N ASN A 179 22.90 -27.09 -64.12
CA ASN A 179 22.06 -28.32 -64.06
C ASN A 179 21.87 -28.75 -62.60
N LEU A 180 20.70 -29.09 -62.04
CA LEU A 180 19.44 -29.70 -62.47
C LEU A 180 18.48 -29.44 -61.27
N SER A 181 17.21 -29.05 -61.47
CA SER A 181 16.04 -29.95 -61.54
C SER A 181 15.83 -30.83 -60.29
N VAL A 182 14.66 -31.12 -59.73
CA VAL A 182 13.23 -30.93 -60.06
C VAL A 182 12.47 -31.83 -59.05
N ASN A 183 11.19 -31.52 -58.76
CA ASN A 183 10.13 -32.43 -58.26
C ASN A 183 10.17 -32.98 -56.82
N HIS A 184 9.07 -33.36 -56.18
CA HIS A 184 7.61 -33.12 -56.29
C HIS A 184 6.97 -33.90 -55.11
N PHE A 185 5.79 -33.43 -54.68
CA PHE A 185 4.61 -34.21 -54.24
C PHE A 185 4.56 -35.07 -52.94
N ASN A 186 3.58 -34.65 -52.12
CA ASN A 186 2.38 -35.37 -51.62
C ASN A 186 2.38 -36.27 -50.36
N ASN A 187 1.41 -35.89 -49.53
CA ASN A 187 0.36 -36.67 -48.86
C ASN A 187 0.56 -37.35 -47.49
N ASP A 188 -0.30 -36.87 -46.57
CA ASP A 188 -1.25 -37.57 -45.71
C ASP A 188 -0.81 -38.55 -44.61
N SER A 189 -1.32 -38.20 -43.41
CA SER A 189 -2.00 -39.04 -42.41
C SER A 189 -1.22 -39.72 -41.28
N ASN A 190 -1.58 -39.27 -40.06
CA ASN A 190 -1.72 -39.95 -38.77
C ASN A 190 -0.59 -40.87 -38.25
N ASN A 191 0.05 -40.49 -37.12
CA ASN A 191 -0.16 -41.16 -35.82
C ASN A 191 0.60 -40.53 -34.63
N HIS A 192 -0.08 -40.52 -33.49
CA HIS A 192 0.38 -40.72 -32.09
C HIS A 192 1.45 -39.86 -31.38
N LEU A 193 1.02 -39.43 -30.17
CA LEU A 193 1.78 -39.29 -28.90
C LEU A 193 2.82 -38.18 -28.78
N SER A 194 2.54 -37.16 -27.96
CA SER A 194 3.15 -37.01 -26.62
C SER A 194 2.79 -35.65 -25.99
N ALA A 195 2.66 -35.68 -24.67
CA ALA A 195 2.42 -34.55 -23.78
C ALA A 195 3.30 -33.32 -24.06
N PHE A 196 2.71 -32.13 -23.95
CA PHE A 196 3.45 -30.89 -23.72
C PHE A 196 2.74 -30.06 -22.65
N ASP A 197 3.46 -29.92 -21.54
CA ASP A 197 3.37 -28.85 -20.55
C ASP A 197 3.21 -27.50 -21.24
N SER A 198 2.12 -26.79 -20.96
CA SER A 198 2.00 -25.37 -21.29
C SER A 198 2.41 -24.57 -20.06
N HIS A 199 3.70 -24.26 -19.98
CA HIS A 199 4.19 -23.11 -19.21
C HIS A 199 3.61 -21.83 -19.80
N ASP A 200 2.57 -21.26 -19.18
CA ASP A 200 2.19 -19.87 -19.38
C ASP A 200 3.23 -18.96 -18.71
N GLN A 201 4.23 -18.57 -19.50
CA GLN A 201 5.19 -17.53 -19.16
C GLN A 201 4.63 -16.18 -19.65
N HIS A 202 3.91 -15.48 -18.78
CA HIS A 202 3.73 -14.03 -18.95
C HIS A 202 4.96 -13.32 -18.36
N PRO A 203 5.62 -12.41 -19.10
CA PRO A 203 6.73 -11.66 -18.54
C PRO A 203 6.23 -10.64 -17.51
N PRO A 204 7.00 -10.37 -16.44
CA PRO A 204 6.66 -9.30 -15.50
C PRO A 204 6.79 -7.92 -16.17
N PHE A 205 5.82 -7.05 -15.89
CA PHE A 205 5.78 -5.68 -16.44
C PHE A 205 6.71 -4.77 -15.61
N HIS A 206 7.82 -4.34 -16.21
CA HIS A 206 8.75 -3.39 -15.60
C HIS A 206 8.14 -1.99 -15.41
N SER A 207 8.39 -1.41 -14.23
CA SER A 207 8.04 -0.02 -13.89
C SER A 207 9.05 0.94 -14.53
N PRO A 208 8.66 2.11 -15.05
CA PRO A 208 9.60 3.09 -15.60
C PRO A 208 10.53 3.74 -14.55
N PHE A 209 10.49 3.26 -13.30
CA PHE A 209 11.34 3.72 -12.19
C PHE A 209 12.33 2.65 -11.70
N ASP A 210 12.42 1.49 -12.37
CA ASP A 210 13.44 0.49 -12.05
C ASP A 210 14.82 0.98 -12.48
N THR A 211 15.65 1.40 -11.52
CA THR A 211 17.09 1.54 -11.73
C THR A 211 17.78 0.24 -11.30
N PRO A 212 18.78 -0.27 -12.04
CA PRO A 212 19.46 -1.49 -11.66
C PRO A 212 20.27 -1.26 -10.38
N SER A 213 20.00 -2.05 -9.34
CA SER A 213 20.83 -2.08 -8.13
C SER A 213 22.22 -2.66 -8.43
N PRO A 214 23.31 -2.11 -7.89
CA PRO A 214 24.65 -2.65 -8.08
C PRO A 214 24.82 -3.97 -7.30
N SER A 215 25.41 -4.95 -7.97
CA SER A 215 25.76 -6.27 -7.42
C SER A 215 26.70 -6.14 -6.22
N VAL A 216 26.26 -6.59 -5.04
CA VAL A 216 27.14 -6.77 -3.87
C VAL A 216 27.62 -8.21 -3.83
N SER A 217 28.94 -8.37 -3.97
CA SER A 217 29.67 -9.63 -3.94
C SER A 217 29.53 -10.32 -2.59
N ARG A 218 28.99 -11.54 -2.60
CA ARG A 218 28.85 -12.42 -1.44
C ARG A 218 30.23 -13.01 -1.08
N VAL A 219 30.79 -12.61 0.06
CA VAL A 219 31.89 -13.34 0.71
C VAL A 219 31.29 -14.56 1.40
N THR A 220 31.69 -15.74 0.94
CA THR A 220 31.36 -17.04 1.53
C THR A 220 32.34 -17.38 2.64
N THR A 221 31.84 -17.66 3.84
CA THR A 221 32.53 -18.50 4.82
C THR A 221 31.61 -19.64 5.23
N ARG A 222 32.03 -20.87 4.90
CA ARG A 222 31.49 -22.13 5.37
C ARG A 222 31.79 -22.28 6.87
N HIS A 223 30.86 -22.85 7.63
CA HIS A 223 31.18 -23.88 8.63
C HIS A 223 29.96 -24.76 8.91
N ASP A 224 30.28 -26.03 9.16
CA ASP A 224 29.44 -27.22 9.09
C ASP A 224 28.52 -27.44 10.30
N ASP A 225 27.44 -28.17 10.01
CA ASP A 225 26.69 -29.18 10.77
C ASP A 225 26.99 -29.43 12.26
N GLY A 226 25.91 -29.54 13.05
CA GLY A 226 25.93 -30.11 14.40
C GLY A 226 24.56 -30.12 15.08
N ASP A 227 23.80 -31.17 14.83
CA ASP A 227 22.57 -31.58 15.52
C ASP A 227 22.83 -31.86 17.02
N SER A 228 21.95 -31.38 17.91
CA SER A 228 21.43 -32.07 19.13
C SER A 228 20.87 -31.11 20.19
N SER A 229 19.57 -31.23 20.45
CA SER A 229 18.92 -30.97 21.76
C SER A 229 19.11 -32.20 22.66
N PRO A 230 19.14 -32.14 24.01
CA PRO A 230 17.94 -31.80 24.81
C PRO A 230 18.13 -31.23 26.25
N THR A 231 16.97 -30.91 26.86
CA THR A 231 16.57 -30.98 28.30
C THR A 231 16.87 -29.87 29.32
N ASP A 232 15.81 -29.61 30.09
CA ASP A 232 15.62 -28.80 31.32
C ASP A 232 16.54 -29.19 32.50
N HIS A 233 16.93 -28.19 33.31
CA HIS A 233 16.54 -28.00 34.73
C HIS A 233 17.53 -27.12 35.52
N ASP A 234 16.94 -26.15 36.23
CA ASP A 234 17.18 -25.63 37.59
C ASP A 234 18.52 -25.06 38.09
N ASP A 235 18.35 -23.90 38.73
CA ASP A 235 18.97 -23.33 39.94
C ASP A 235 20.49 -23.22 40.04
N TYR A 236 20.98 -22.00 40.34
CA TYR A 236 21.83 -21.74 41.51
C TYR A 236 21.79 -20.27 41.94
N GLN A 237 21.77 -20.10 43.26
CA GLN A 237 21.58 -18.88 44.03
C GLN A 237 22.82 -17.97 44.13
N TYR A 238 22.50 -16.71 44.43
CA TYR A 238 23.22 -15.67 45.18
C TYR A 238 24.52 -16.05 45.90
N ASP A 239 25.50 -15.13 45.81
CA ASP A 239 26.37 -14.80 46.94
C ASP A 239 26.49 -13.28 47.13
N ASP A 240 26.32 -12.91 48.39
CA ASP A 240 26.40 -11.61 49.03
C ASP A 240 27.87 -11.16 49.14
N HIS A 241 28.15 -9.85 49.06
CA HIS A 241 29.13 -9.18 49.93
C HIS A 241 29.09 -7.66 49.74
N ASN A 242 28.54 -6.98 50.74
CA ASN A 242 28.84 -5.60 51.10
C ASN A 242 29.68 -5.63 52.39
N PRO A 243 30.51 -4.61 52.70
CA PRO A 243 30.18 -3.70 53.82
C PRO A 243 30.77 -2.26 53.63
N PRO A 244 30.74 -1.31 54.60
CA PRO A 244 29.69 -0.28 54.72
C PRO A 244 30.22 1.16 55.03
N ASP A 245 29.28 2.05 55.40
CA ASP A 245 29.38 3.30 56.20
C ASP A 245 29.74 4.62 55.48
N GLU A 246 28.76 5.51 55.28
CA GLU A 246 28.34 6.64 56.15
C GLU A 246 29.24 7.88 56.06
N HIS A 247 28.75 8.96 55.42
CA HIS A 247 28.52 10.23 56.12
C HIS A 247 27.83 11.31 55.26
N ASN A 248 26.91 11.95 55.96
CA ASN A 248 26.09 13.13 55.68
C ASN A 248 26.90 14.38 55.27
N ARG A 249 26.40 15.20 54.31
CA ARG A 249 26.37 16.69 54.39
C ARG A 249 25.74 17.35 53.15
N HIS A 250 24.77 18.22 53.42
CA HIS A 250 24.27 19.27 52.55
C HIS A 250 25.37 20.23 52.08
N HIS A 251 25.36 20.63 50.79
CA HIS A 251 25.62 22.01 50.38
C HIS A 251 24.94 22.33 49.03
N THR A 252 24.56 23.60 48.96
CA THR A 252 23.74 24.35 48.00
C THR A 252 24.45 24.71 46.69
N HIS A 253 23.63 24.85 45.63
CA HIS A 253 23.80 25.67 44.42
C HIS A 253 25.15 25.69 43.69
N GLN A 254 25.16 25.21 42.43
CA GLN A 254 25.50 26.08 41.30
C GLN A 254 25.04 25.49 39.96
N SER A 255 24.51 26.40 39.15
CA SER A 255 24.10 26.27 37.76
C SER A 255 25.26 25.98 36.82
N HIS A 256 25.12 24.98 35.96
CA HIS A 256 25.84 24.93 34.69
C HIS A 256 24.85 24.71 33.55
N SER A 257 24.75 25.76 32.73
CA SER A 257 24.20 25.80 31.38
C SER A 257 25.02 24.89 30.47
N GLU A 258 24.37 23.93 29.83
CA GLU A 258 24.93 23.20 28.70
C GLU A 258 24.78 24.04 27.43
N ASP A 259 25.82 23.96 26.60
CA ASP A 259 26.11 24.80 25.45
C ASP A 259 25.04 24.73 24.34
N ASP A 260 24.57 25.91 23.93
CA ASP A 260 23.82 26.15 22.70
C ASP A 260 24.77 25.96 21.49
N GLU A 261 24.60 24.86 20.74
CA GLU A 261 25.12 24.78 19.38
C GLU A 261 24.33 25.74 18.47
N HIS A 262 25.02 26.82 18.09
CA HIS A 262 24.53 27.88 17.22
C HIS A 262 24.33 27.36 15.78
N VAL A 263 23.11 26.93 15.43
CA VAL A 263 22.72 26.68 14.04
C VAL A 263 22.49 28.03 13.35
N PRO A 264 23.17 28.34 12.22
CA PRO A 264 23.00 29.61 11.55
C PRO A 264 21.59 29.73 10.94
N PRO A 265 21.02 30.95 10.85
CA PRO A 265 19.70 31.15 10.26
C PRO A 265 19.72 30.84 8.75
N ASP A 266 18.74 30.06 8.31
CA ASP A 266 18.50 29.72 6.90
C ASP A 266 18.50 30.99 6.03
N THR A 267 19.45 31.05 5.09
CA THR A 267 19.44 32.07 4.03
C THR A 267 18.26 31.78 3.10
N PRO A 268 17.47 32.77 2.64
CA PRO A 268 16.37 32.52 1.73
C PRO A 268 16.93 31.95 0.42
N LEU A 269 16.73 30.65 0.19
CA LEU A 269 17.02 30.04 -1.09
C LEU A 269 16.04 30.62 -2.11
N HIS A 270 16.58 31.32 -3.10
CA HIS A 270 15.82 31.70 -4.29
C HIS A 270 15.13 30.45 -4.87
N PRO A 271 13.90 30.58 -5.40
CA PRO A 271 13.23 29.45 -6.03
C PRO A 271 14.13 28.91 -7.16
N PRO A 272 14.33 27.59 -7.26
CA PRO A 272 15.09 27.02 -8.36
C PRO A 272 14.42 27.40 -9.69
N PRO A 273 15.20 27.56 -10.77
CA PRO A 273 14.66 27.93 -12.07
C PRO A 273 13.59 26.94 -12.51
N THR A 274 12.44 27.47 -12.90
CA THR A 274 11.29 26.71 -13.40
C THR A 274 11.70 25.94 -14.65
N ILE A 275 11.97 24.65 -14.52
CA ILE A 275 12.05 23.76 -15.68
C ILE A 275 10.60 23.47 -16.09
N SER A 276 10.16 24.18 -17.13
CA SER A 276 8.91 23.94 -17.83
C SER A 276 8.95 22.53 -18.43
N TYR A 277 8.27 21.57 -17.81
CA TYR A 277 7.88 20.36 -18.51
C TYR A 277 6.68 20.71 -19.40
N ASP A 278 6.94 20.86 -20.69
CA ASP A 278 5.95 21.06 -21.74
C ASP A 278 5.06 19.80 -21.82
N PHE A 279 4.03 19.74 -20.97
CA PHE A 279 2.90 18.86 -21.19
C PHE A 279 2.09 19.48 -22.31
N ALA A 280 2.26 18.96 -23.53
CA ALA A 280 1.54 19.38 -24.71
C ALA A 280 0.05 19.66 -24.39
N GLU A 281 -0.32 20.94 -24.48
CA GLU A 281 -1.70 21.38 -24.40
C GLU A 281 -2.50 20.71 -25.52
N THR A 282 -3.31 19.71 -25.20
CA THR A 282 -4.36 19.25 -26.11
C THR A 282 -5.43 20.34 -26.22
N PRO A 283 -5.89 20.74 -27.42
CA PRO A 283 -6.83 21.83 -27.58
C PRO A 283 -8.16 21.53 -26.89
N SER A 284 -8.68 22.51 -26.16
CA SER A 284 -9.96 22.47 -25.48
C SER A 284 -11.13 22.27 -26.46
N LEU A 285 -11.52 21.02 -26.69
CA LEU A 285 -12.82 20.69 -27.26
C LEU A 285 -13.89 20.92 -26.19
N LYS A 286 -14.64 22.03 -26.32
CA LYS A 286 -15.88 22.28 -25.58
C LYS A 286 -16.79 21.06 -25.72
N ARG A 287 -16.92 20.24 -24.67
CA ARG A 287 -17.90 19.14 -24.64
C ARG A 287 -19.28 19.70 -24.31
N PRO A 288 -20.34 19.31 -25.06
CA PRO A 288 -21.71 19.64 -24.68
C PRO A 288 -22.08 18.89 -23.38
N HIS A 289 -22.81 19.59 -22.51
CA HIS A 289 -23.42 18.99 -21.32
C HIS A 289 -24.40 17.88 -21.73
N HIS A 290 -24.05 16.63 -21.45
CA HIS A 290 -25.01 15.52 -21.41
C HIS A 290 -25.43 15.26 -19.96
N PRO A 291 -26.74 15.28 -19.65
CA PRO A 291 -27.22 14.84 -18.35
C PRO A 291 -27.18 13.31 -18.29
N GLY A 292 -26.63 12.73 -17.22
CA GLY A 292 -26.95 11.35 -16.81
C GLY A 292 -25.94 10.22 -17.08
N ARG A 293 -24.62 10.45 -17.03
CA ARG A 293 -23.67 9.33 -16.88
C ARG A 293 -23.36 9.12 -15.39
N SER A 294 -23.86 8.03 -14.81
CA SER A 294 -23.60 7.67 -13.41
C SER A 294 -22.10 7.58 -13.14
N THR A 295 -21.61 8.33 -12.14
CA THR A 295 -20.21 8.30 -11.66
C THR A 295 -19.77 6.90 -11.23
N THR A 296 -20.72 6.03 -10.89
CA THR A 296 -20.52 4.63 -10.49
C THR A 296 -19.86 3.77 -11.59
N SER A 297 -20.07 4.09 -12.87
CA SER A 297 -19.48 3.35 -14.00
C SER A 297 -18.00 3.66 -14.23
N LEU A 298 -17.47 4.77 -13.69
CA LEU A 298 -16.07 5.18 -13.90
C LEU A 298 -15.10 4.42 -12.97
N MET A 299 -15.58 3.95 -11.82
CA MET A 299 -14.74 3.27 -10.82
C MET A 299 -14.64 1.76 -11.01
N LEU A 300 -15.50 1.15 -11.84
CA LEU A 300 -15.38 -0.26 -12.20
C LEU A 300 -14.16 -0.47 -13.10
N MET A 301 -13.09 -1.08 -12.58
CA MET A 301 -12.00 -1.60 -13.41
C MET A 301 -12.46 -2.90 -14.03
N ARG A 302 -11.82 -3.27 -15.14
CA ARG A 302 -11.60 -4.67 -15.48
C ARG A 302 -10.12 -5.00 -15.35
N THR A 303 -9.80 -6.16 -14.80
CA THR A 303 -8.44 -6.72 -14.80
C THR A 303 -8.05 -7.14 -16.23
N ASN A 304 -6.82 -7.60 -16.42
CA ASN A 304 -6.33 -8.06 -17.73
C ASN A 304 -7.12 -9.25 -18.27
N THR A 305 -7.58 -10.08 -17.36
CA THR A 305 -8.40 -11.28 -17.57
C THR A 305 -9.91 -10.93 -17.66
N GLY A 306 -10.25 -9.64 -17.56
CA GLY A 306 -11.61 -9.14 -17.77
C GLY A 306 -12.49 -9.12 -16.51
N HIS A 307 -11.97 -9.53 -15.35
CA HIS A 307 -12.73 -9.57 -14.09
C HIS A 307 -12.99 -8.16 -13.57
N PRO A 308 -14.20 -7.88 -13.05
CA PRO A 308 -14.53 -6.57 -12.53
C PRO A 308 -13.83 -6.31 -11.20
N LEU A 309 -13.40 -5.06 -10.97
CA LEU A 309 -12.83 -4.62 -9.69
C LEU A 309 -13.37 -3.23 -9.35
N ARG A 310 -14.04 -3.08 -8.21
CA ARG A 310 -14.52 -1.78 -7.74
C ARG A 310 -14.23 -1.60 -6.26
N ILE A 311 -13.49 -0.54 -5.96
CA ILE A 311 -13.28 -0.05 -4.60
C ILE A 311 -14.47 0.86 -4.26
N THR A 312 -15.23 0.52 -3.23
CA THR A 312 -16.44 1.25 -2.81
C THR A 312 -16.16 2.23 -1.68
N SER A 313 -15.17 1.96 -0.82
CA SER A 313 -14.82 2.84 0.29
C SER A 313 -13.36 2.70 0.76
N ILE A 314 -12.86 3.74 1.42
CA ILE A 314 -11.58 3.77 2.13
C ILE A 314 -11.81 4.09 3.62
N ILE A 315 -11.09 3.40 4.51
CA ILE A 315 -10.91 3.79 5.92
C ILE A 315 -9.41 3.91 6.22
N ALA A 316 -8.95 5.14 6.40
CA ALA A 316 -7.55 5.46 6.67
C ALA A 316 -7.35 5.86 8.14
N TRP A 317 -6.52 5.12 8.87
CA TRP A 317 -6.13 5.44 10.23
C TRP A 317 -4.77 6.16 10.24
N TYR A 318 -4.78 7.44 10.62
CA TYR A 318 -3.62 8.33 10.78
C TYR A 318 -2.61 8.22 9.60
N PRO A 319 -3.03 8.58 8.37
CA PRO A 319 -2.23 8.37 7.17
C PRO A 319 -1.02 9.31 7.08
N LEU A 320 0.08 8.77 6.55
CA LEU A 320 1.20 9.55 6.01
C LEU A 320 0.86 9.93 4.57
N LEU A 321 0.92 11.21 4.20
CA LEU A 321 0.38 11.72 2.94
C LEU A 321 1.37 12.59 2.16
N ASP A 322 2.39 13.15 2.81
CA ASP A 322 3.37 14.04 2.20
C ASP A 322 4.78 13.79 2.75
N TRP A 323 5.63 13.16 1.96
CA TRP A 323 7.04 12.89 2.29
C TRP A 323 7.97 14.09 2.09
N THR A 324 7.54 15.13 1.38
CA THR A 324 8.38 16.30 1.09
C THR A 324 8.54 17.20 2.32
N VAL A 325 7.65 17.07 3.31
CA VAL A 325 7.72 17.80 4.57
C VAL A 325 8.51 16.99 5.59
N SER A 326 9.61 17.57 6.10
CA SER A 326 10.48 16.89 7.07
C SER A 326 9.76 16.51 8.37
N ARG A 327 10.18 15.40 8.99
CA ARG A 327 9.67 14.93 10.30
C ARG A 327 9.80 15.99 11.39
N ALA A 328 10.89 16.76 11.39
CA ALA A 328 11.09 17.87 12.32
C ALA A 328 10.04 18.97 12.14
N SER A 329 9.71 19.33 10.88
CA SER A 329 8.64 20.29 10.59
C SER A 329 7.27 19.76 11.04
N LYS A 330 6.95 18.51 10.70
CA LYS A 330 5.70 17.86 11.13
C LYS A 330 5.55 17.82 12.66
N LYS A 331 6.63 17.45 13.36
CA LYS A 331 6.67 17.39 14.83
C LYS A 331 6.48 18.76 15.48
N ARG A 332 7.06 19.84 14.93
CA ARG A 332 6.84 21.22 15.41
C ARG A 332 5.38 21.66 15.31
N ASN A 333 4.65 21.14 14.32
CA ASN A 333 3.23 21.43 14.12
C ASN A 333 2.28 20.55 14.96
N SER A 334 2.80 19.58 15.71
CA SER A 334 1.99 18.77 16.62
C SER A 334 1.57 19.57 17.85
N LEU A 335 0.35 19.34 18.33
CA LEU A 335 -0.15 19.89 19.59
C LEU A 335 0.57 19.30 20.82
N ASN A 336 1.29 18.19 20.67
CA ASN A 336 2.08 17.58 21.74
C ASN A 336 3.36 16.92 21.17
N PRO A 337 4.38 17.71 20.81
CA PRO A 337 5.60 17.21 20.18
C PRO A 337 6.31 16.09 20.96
N PRO A 338 6.38 16.09 22.31
CA PRO A 338 6.98 14.99 23.07
C PRO A 338 6.24 13.64 22.93
N LYS A 339 4.98 13.63 22.48
CA LYS A 339 4.17 12.41 22.27
C LYS A 339 4.17 11.91 20.82
N CYS A 340 4.83 12.62 19.91
CA CYS A 340 5.04 12.14 18.55
C CYS A 340 6.02 10.94 18.52
N LEU A 341 6.04 10.21 17.40
CA LEU A 341 7.02 9.14 17.20
C LEU A 341 8.47 9.65 17.44
N PRO A 342 9.32 8.86 18.12
CA PRO A 342 10.72 9.22 18.32
C PRO A 342 11.47 9.37 16.99
N LYS A 343 12.47 10.27 16.98
CA LYS A 343 13.27 10.56 15.78
C LYS A 343 13.95 9.30 15.24
N THR A 344 14.46 8.44 16.12
CA THR A 344 15.11 7.16 15.75
C THR A 344 14.20 6.26 14.91
N PHE A 345 12.92 6.16 15.27
CA PHE A 345 11.95 5.39 14.49
C PHE A 345 11.63 6.05 13.15
N THR A 346 11.42 7.38 13.14
CA THR A 346 11.13 8.07 11.88
C THR A 346 12.31 8.06 10.93
N ASP A 347 13.53 8.20 11.43
CA ASP A 347 14.76 8.08 10.63
C ASP A 347 14.89 6.68 10.04
N LEU A 348 14.64 5.62 10.84
CA LEU A 348 14.64 4.24 10.36
C LEU A 348 13.69 4.07 9.16
N PHE A 349 12.44 4.53 9.29
CA PHE A 349 11.44 4.39 8.23
C PHE A 349 11.82 5.20 6.99
N ASP A 350 12.29 6.42 7.18
CA ASP A 350 12.62 7.32 6.07
C ASP A 350 13.84 6.78 5.31
N HIS A 351 14.92 6.38 6.00
CA HIS A 351 16.11 5.80 5.37
C HIS A 351 15.87 4.43 4.74
N ALA A 352 14.96 3.61 5.28
CA ALA A 352 14.69 2.29 4.72
C ALA A 352 13.81 2.38 3.46
N TYR A 353 12.73 3.18 3.50
CA TYR A 353 11.71 3.14 2.46
C TYR A 353 11.92 4.17 1.33
N LEU A 354 12.30 5.40 1.70
CA LEU A 354 12.47 6.54 0.79
C LEU A 354 13.68 7.37 1.24
N PRO A 355 14.91 6.84 1.10
CA PRO A 355 16.10 7.43 1.69
C PRO A 355 16.40 8.85 1.16
N PRO A 356 16.74 9.82 2.02
CA PRO A 356 17.35 11.07 1.59
C PRO A 356 18.85 10.89 1.23
N PRO A 357 19.43 11.72 0.34
CA PRO A 357 18.75 12.75 -0.46
C PRO A 357 17.86 12.13 -1.54
N ASP A 358 16.85 12.87 -2.00
CA ASP A 358 15.90 12.41 -3.02
C ASP A 358 16.18 13.08 -4.39
N PRO A 359 17.26 12.69 -5.08
CA PRO A 359 17.59 13.28 -6.39
C PRO A 359 16.58 12.88 -7.47
N ALA A 360 15.85 11.78 -7.28
CA ALA A 360 14.86 11.26 -8.23
C ALA A 360 13.47 11.90 -8.05
N GLY A 361 13.24 12.66 -6.98
CA GLY A 361 11.93 13.26 -6.68
C GLY A 361 10.87 12.24 -6.26
N ALA A 362 11.28 11.07 -5.76
CA ALA A 362 10.38 10.01 -5.33
C ALA A 362 9.49 10.44 -4.17
N HIS A 363 9.96 11.34 -3.29
CA HIS A 363 9.17 11.91 -2.19
C HIS A 363 7.95 12.67 -2.69
N ALA A 364 8.03 13.31 -3.86
CA ALA A 364 6.93 14.04 -4.46
C ALA A 364 6.01 13.16 -5.33
N SER A 365 6.37 11.88 -5.53
CA SER A 365 5.56 10.94 -6.32
C SER A 365 4.14 10.84 -5.74
N PRO A 366 3.08 10.87 -6.57
CA PRO A 366 1.70 10.72 -6.10
C PRO A 366 1.44 9.35 -5.44
N TYR A 367 2.31 8.37 -5.65
CA TYR A 367 2.22 7.03 -5.06
C TYR A 367 2.95 6.92 -3.71
N ALA A 368 3.93 7.79 -3.46
CA ALA A 368 4.56 7.94 -2.15
C ALA A 368 3.79 8.93 -1.28
N SER A 369 3.43 10.07 -1.87
CA SER A 369 2.77 11.22 -1.27
C SER A 369 1.40 11.47 -1.91
N PRO A 370 0.38 10.63 -1.63
CA PRO A 370 -0.96 10.80 -2.20
C PRO A 370 -1.60 12.15 -1.84
N GLY A 371 -1.13 12.82 -0.77
CA GLY A 371 -1.51 14.18 -0.43
C GLY A 371 -1.12 15.22 -1.48
N LEU A 372 -0.11 14.92 -2.31
CA LEU A 372 0.39 15.76 -3.40
C LEU A 372 -0.13 15.32 -4.79
N ALA A 373 -0.87 14.22 -4.88
CA ALA A 373 -1.39 13.75 -6.17
C ALA A 373 -2.27 14.80 -6.85
N PRO A 374 -2.22 14.99 -8.17
CA PRO A 374 -3.08 15.93 -8.88
C PRO A 374 -4.57 15.67 -8.66
N ASP A 375 -5.38 16.73 -8.60
CA ASP A 375 -6.83 16.64 -8.32
C ASP A 375 -7.58 15.67 -9.23
N HIS A 376 -7.20 15.62 -10.50
CA HIS A 376 -7.82 14.71 -11.47
C HIS A 376 -7.54 13.24 -11.13
N MET A 377 -6.34 12.90 -10.61
CA MET A 377 -6.04 11.54 -10.17
C MET A 377 -6.86 11.17 -8.94
N LEU A 378 -6.98 12.08 -7.96
CA LEU A 378 -7.79 11.87 -6.76
C LEU A 378 -9.28 11.69 -7.10
N THR A 379 -9.78 12.51 -8.01
CA THR A 379 -11.18 12.50 -8.44
C THR A 379 -11.51 11.20 -9.17
N GLU A 380 -10.65 10.75 -10.07
CA GLU A 380 -10.90 9.55 -10.89
C GLU A 380 -10.62 8.24 -10.15
N ALA A 381 -9.57 8.17 -9.34
CA ALA A 381 -9.09 6.91 -8.77
C ALA A 381 -9.72 6.56 -7.41
N LEU A 382 -10.00 7.54 -6.55
CA LEU A 382 -10.48 7.28 -5.19
C LEU A 382 -11.99 7.04 -5.14
N PRO A 383 -12.50 6.13 -4.28
CA PRO A 383 -13.93 5.95 -4.06
C PRO A 383 -14.61 7.22 -3.53
N PRO A 384 -15.94 7.33 -3.66
CA PRO A 384 -16.68 8.47 -3.12
C PRO A 384 -16.65 8.51 -1.59
N ASP A 385 -16.81 7.37 -0.92
CA ASP A 385 -16.95 7.29 0.55
C ASP A 385 -15.60 7.02 1.23
N ILE A 386 -15.10 7.99 2.00
CA ILE A 386 -13.78 7.94 2.63
C ILE A 386 -13.91 8.30 4.12
N GLN A 387 -13.36 7.47 5.00
CA GLN A 387 -13.18 7.79 6.42
C GLN A 387 -11.71 8.08 6.73
N LEU A 388 -11.43 9.17 7.44
CA LEU A 388 -10.11 9.49 7.99
C LEU A 388 -10.17 9.57 9.51
N TRP A 389 -9.43 8.71 10.18
CA TRP A 389 -9.31 8.68 11.64
C TRP A 389 -7.97 9.27 12.07
N LEU A 390 -7.97 10.50 12.57
CA LEU A 390 -6.79 11.29 12.90
C LEU A 390 -6.53 11.33 14.40
N CYS A 391 -5.26 11.47 14.78
CA CYS A 391 -4.80 11.51 16.17
C CYS A 391 -4.41 12.94 16.57
N GLU A 392 -4.95 13.47 17.66
CA GLU A 392 -4.73 14.88 18.05
C GLU A 392 -3.28 15.23 18.36
N TRP A 393 -2.48 14.29 18.88
CA TRP A 393 -1.07 14.52 19.22
C TRP A 393 -0.09 14.05 18.15
N ASP A 394 -0.59 13.55 17.03
CA ASP A 394 0.24 13.00 15.97
C ASP A 394 0.84 14.10 15.09
N MET A 395 2.09 13.92 14.68
CA MET A 395 2.79 14.79 13.73
C MET A 395 2.11 14.80 12.35
N LEU A 396 1.35 13.75 12.02
CA LEU A 396 0.62 13.62 10.74
C LEU A 396 -0.78 14.27 10.77
N LEU A 397 -1.20 14.86 11.88
CA LEU A 397 -2.54 15.44 12.00
C LEU A 397 -2.81 16.52 10.94
N LYS A 398 -1.85 17.43 10.75
CA LYS A 398 -2.03 18.61 9.88
C LYS A 398 -2.21 18.20 8.41
N GLU A 399 -1.38 17.29 7.91
CA GLU A 399 -1.51 16.78 6.54
C GLU A 399 -2.82 16.01 6.35
N GLY A 400 -3.23 15.21 7.34
CA GLY A 400 -4.53 14.52 7.32
C GLY A 400 -5.72 15.48 7.25
N GLN A 401 -5.70 16.58 8.01
CA GLN A 401 -6.74 17.61 7.97
C GLN A 401 -6.78 18.33 6.61
N THR A 402 -5.63 18.75 6.10
CA THR A 402 -5.52 19.41 4.79
C THR A 402 -6.03 18.50 3.67
N PHE A 403 -5.63 17.24 3.67
CA PHE A 403 -6.05 16.29 2.64
C PHE A 403 -7.55 15.97 2.74
N SER A 404 -8.08 15.80 3.95
CA SER A 404 -9.52 15.64 4.18
C SER A 404 -10.34 16.80 3.61
N GLN A 405 -9.91 18.04 3.84
CA GLN A 405 -10.55 19.23 3.26
C GLN A 405 -10.47 19.25 1.73
N ARG A 406 -9.29 18.91 1.17
CA ARG A 406 -9.08 18.83 -0.28
C ARG A 406 -9.98 17.78 -0.93
N LEU A 407 -10.11 16.59 -0.35
CA LEU A 407 -11.00 15.55 -0.87
C LEU A 407 -12.47 15.99 -0.83
N LYS A 408 -12.90 16.71 0.22
CA LYS A 408 -14.24 17.31 0.28
C LYS A 408 -14.48 18.33 -0.82
N SER A 409 -13.50 19.21 -1.09
CA SER A 409 -13.63 20.20 -2.19
C SER A 409 -13.69 19.54 -3.57
N LEU A 410 -13.16 18.32 -3.71
CA LEU A 410 -13.27 17.50 -4.93
C LEU A 410 -14.57 16.69 -5.00
N GLY A 411 -15.52 16.91 -4.09
CA GLY A 411 -16.82 16.25 -4.09
C GLY A 411 -16.80 14.82 -3.55
N LYS A 412 -15.73 14.41 -2.86
CA LYS A 412 -15.73 13.14 -2.12
C LYS A 412 -16.54 13.27 -0.83
N ASN A 413 -17.22 12.21 -0.44
CA ASN A 413 -17.91 12.10 0.82
C ASN A 413 -16.93 11.66 1.91
N VAL A 414 -16.35 12.65 2.60
CA VAL A 414 -15.29 12.41 3.58
C VAL A 414 -15.81 12.57 5.00
N ASP A 415 -15.77 11.49 5.77
CA ASP A 415 -15.98 11.51 7.21
C ASP A 415 -14.63 11.55 7.95
N SER A 416 -14.31 12.69 8.55
CA SER A 416 -13.05 12.88 9.27
C SER A 416 -13.32 12.88 10.77
N LYS A 417 -12.69 11.94 11.49
CA LYS A 417 -12.76 11.81 12.95
C LYS A 417 -11.44 12.21 13.57
N LEU A 418 -11.49 13.07 14.58
CA LEU A 418 -10.34 13.39 15.43
C LEU A 418 -10.48 12.63 16.74
N VAL A 419 -9.50 11.79 17.05
CA VAL A 419 -9.40 11.12 18.35
C VAL A 419 -8.59 12.04 19.29
N PRO A 420 -9.21 12.56 20.36
CA PRO A 420 -8.56 13.54 21.24
C PRO A 420 -7.50 12.87 22.11
N ARG A 421 -6.39 13.57 22.34
CA ARG A 421 -5.32 13.26 23.29
C ARG A 421 -4.69 11.88 23.11
N VAL A 422 -4.52 11.46 21.86
CA VAL A 422 -3.85 10.20 21.54
C VAL A 422 -2.65 10.42 20.59
N PRO A 423 -1.54 9.68 20.80
CA PRO A 423 -0.40 9.70 19.90
C PRO A 423 -0.65 8.85 18.65
N HIS A 424 0.30 8.88 17.71
CA HIS A 424 0.34 7.95 16.58
C HIS A 424 0.33 6.49 17.09
N GLY A 425 -0.44 5.61 16.44
CA GLY A 425 -0.50 4.18 16.81
C GLY A 425 -1.08 3.90 18.20
N PHE A 426 -1.93 4.78 18.74
CA PHE A 426 -2.53 4.65 20.07
C PHE A 426 -3.27 3.33 20.31
N ASP A 427 -3.76 2.71 19.25
CA ASP A 427 -4.49 1.44 19.21
C ASP A 427 -3.56 0.21 19.12
N LYS A 428 -2.26 0.42 18.90
CA LYS A 428 -1.26 -0.64 18.71
C LYS A 428 -0.44 -0.97 19.96
N SER A 429 -0.65 -0.27 21.07
CA SER A 429 0.13 -0.47 22.30
C SER A 429 0.04 -1.93 22.80
N PRO A 430 1.17 -2.61 23.10
CA PRO A 430 1.16 -3.97 23.66
C PRO A 430 0.74 -4.00 25.14
N ASN A 431 0.41 -2.84 25.73
CA ASN A 431 0.04 -2.71 27.13
C ASN A 431 -1.19 -3.58 27.48
N PRO A 432 -1.07 -4.55 28.42
CA PRO A 432 -2.19 -5.41 28.82
C PRO A 432 -3.34 -4.64 29.50
N PHE A 433 -3.07 -3.43 29.99
CA PHE A 433 -4.04 -2.52 30.62
C PHE A 433 -4.54 -1.42 29.68
N ARG A 434 -4.30 -1.53 28.37
CA ARG A 434 -4.86 -0.58 27.39
C ARG A 434 -6.38 -0.64 27.43
N ASP A 435 -7.02 0.52 27.22
CA ASP A 435 -8.47 0.63 27.15
C ASP A 435 -9.01 0.06 25.83
N GLN A 436 -8.99 -1.29 25.73
CA GLN A 436 -9.41 -2.00 24.53
C GLN A 436 -10.87 -1.72 24.18
N ALA A 437 -11.74 -1.57 25.19
CA ALA A 437 -13.15 -1.27 24.97
C ALA A 437 -13.33 0.09 24.27
N ALA A 438 -12.56 1.12 24.65
CA ALA A 438 -12.59 2.40 23.97
C ALA A 438 -12.08 2.29 22.51
N ILE A 439 -11.03 1.52 22.26
CA ILE A 439 -10.52 1.28 20.90
C ILE A 439 -11.56 0.53 20.06
N ASP A 440 -12.16 -0.52 20.62
CA ASP A 440 -13.19 -1.32 19.95
C ASP A 440 -14.41 -0.47 19.61
N ALA A 441 -14.82 0.47 20.46
CA ALA A 441 -15.91 1.40 20.16
C ALA A 441 -15.61 2.30 18.94
N LEU A 442 -14.35 2.75 18.77
CA LEU A 442 -13.93 3.51 17.59
C LEU A 442 -13.97 2.63 16.34
N TYR A 443 -13.48 1.38 16.45
CA TYR A 443 -13.55 0.40 15.37
C TYR A 443 -14.99 0.07 14.98
N GLU A 444 -15.88 -0.15 15.95
CA GLU A 444 -17.29 -0.44 15.69
C GLU A 444 -17.95 0.71 14.94
N LYS A 445 -17.65 1.96 15.32
CA LYS A 445 -18.15 3.15 14.62
C LYS A 445 -17.65 3.18 13.17
N ALA A 446 -16.38 2.88 12.92
CA ALA A 446 -15.83 2.82 11.57
C ALA A 446 -16.46 1.69 10.72
N ALA A 447 -16.59 0.50 11.30
CA ALA A 447 -17.10 -0.69 10.61
C ALA A 447 -18.61 -0.62 10.33
N LYS A 448 -19.42 0.04 11.18
CA LYS A 448 -20.84 0.28 10.91
C LYS A 448 -21.08 1.12 9.65
N GLY A 449 -20.24 2.14 9.42
CA GLY A 449 -20.28 2.91 8.18
C GLY A 449 -19.98 2.05 6.96
N LEU A 450 -19.09 1.07 7.09
CA LEU A 450 -18.72 0.16 6.01
C LEU A 450 -19.84 -0.83 5.66
N ALA A 451 -20.55 -1.37 6.66
CA ALA A 451 -21.71 -2.24 6.43
C ALA A 451 -22.78 -1.56 5.56
N GLN A 452 -23.03 -0.26 5.80
CA GLN A 452 -23.96 0.55 5.01
C GLN A 452 -23.50 0.73 3.56
N VAL A 453 -22.20 0.91 3.33
CA VAL A 453 -21.64 0.98 1.98
C VAL A 453 -21.88 -0.32 1.22
N PHE A 454 -21.71 -1.48 1.86
CA PHE A 454 -21.89 -2.78 1.22
C PHE A 454 -23.36 -3.15 0.94
N SER A 455 -24.30 -2.61 1.73
CA SER A 455 -25.74 -2.80 1.48
C SER A 455 -26.27 -1.97 0.31
N ASN A 456 -25.56 -0.92 -0.10
CA ASN A 456 -25.98 -0.05 -1.21
C ASN A 456 -25.44 -0.58 -2.54
N GLU A 457 -26.34 -0.99 -3.45
CA GLU A 457 -25.97 -1.55 -4.77
C GLU A 457 -25.04 -0.64 -5.60
N TYR A 458 -25.14 0.67 -5.41
CA TYR A 458 -24.45 1.68 -6.22
C TYR A 458 -23.31 2.41 -5.50
N GLY A 459 -23.01 2.06 -4.23
CA GLY A 459 -22.14 2.86 -3.37
C GLY A 459 -22.72 4.25 -3.10
N GLY A 460 -22.26 4.91 -2.05
CA GLY A 460 -22.79 6.20 -1.64
C GLY A 460 -23.59 6.09 -0.35
N LEU A 461 -23.15 6.83 0.66
CA LEU A 461 -23.96 7.19 1.83
C LEU A 461 -25.07 8.18 1.43
N HIS A 462 -26.03 7.77 0.57
CA HIS A 462 -27.26 8.57 0.39
C HIS A 462 -28.24 8.43 1.56
N SER A 463 -27.93 7.61 2.57
CA SER A 463 -28.64 7.56 3.85
C SER A 463 -27.81 8.25 4.93
N SER A 464 -27.96 9.56 5.10
CA SER A 464 -27.94 10.23 6.42
C SER A 464 -26.89 9.77 7.46
N ALA A 465 -25.66 9.40 7.09
CA ALA A 465 -24.58 9.19 8.05
C ALA A 465 -23.92 10.51 8.47
N SER A 466 -24.40 11.63 7.92
CA SER A 466 -24.11 12.98 8.39
C SER A 466 -24.80 13.32 9.72
N SER A 467 -25.60 12.42 10.30
CA SER A 467 -26.39 12.71 11.52
C SER A 467 -25.78 12.21 12.83
N ILE A 468 -24.61 11.55 12.83
CA ILE A 468 -23.83 11.45 14.07
C ILE A 468 -23.00 12.73 14.20
N GLN A 469 -23.73 13.78 14.53
CA GLN A 469 -23.26 15.05 15.05
C GLN A 469 -22.69 14.83 16.47
N GLU A 470 -21.69 13.96 16.57
CA GLU A 470 -20.78 13.90 17.71
C GLU A 470 -19.37 13.96 17.14
N SER A 471 -18.90 15.20 17.03
CA SER A 471 -17.50 15.58 16.86
C SER A 471 -16.66 15.30 18.11
N LEU A 472 -17.17 14.54 19.08
CA LEU A 472 -16.46 14.15 20.29
C LEU A 472 -16.50 12.64 20.43
N VAL A 473 -15.32 12.03 20.32
CA VAL A 473 -15.06 10.77 21.00
C VAL A 473 -15.22 11.05 22.49
N ASP A 474 -16.36 10.65 23.08
CA ASP A 474 -16.76 10.98 24.46
C ASP A 474 -15.72 10.57 25.52
N ARG A 475 -14.77 9.70 25.17
CA ARG A 475 -13.67 9.34 26.05
C ARG A 475 -12.44 8.90 25.25
N ALA A 476 -11.36 9.67 25.35
CA ALA A 476 -10.05 9.23 24.89
C ALA A 476 -9.67 7.90 25.57
N PRO A 477 -9.15 6.89 24.83
CA PRO A 477 -8.62 5.68 25.43
C PRO A 477 -7.59 6.03 26.51
N ARG A 478 -7.80 5.57 27.75
CA ARG A 478 -6.85 5.83 28.84
C ARG A 478 -5.61 4.93 28.69
N ARG A 479 -4.42 5.46 28.99
CA ARG A 479 -3.12 4.73 29.04
C ARG A 479 -2.59 4.15 27.71
N SER A 480 -2.91 4.77 26.58
CA SER A 480 -2.25 4.54 25.29
C SER A 480 -0.88 5.24 25.25
N VAL A 481 0.07 4.70 26.00
CA VAL A 481 1.47 5.14 25.96
C VAL A 481 2.22 4.23 24.99
N VAL A 482 2.79 4.81 23.93
CA VAL A 482 3.91 4.20 23.20
C VAL A 482 5.10 4.21 24.15
N PRO A 483 5.77 3.09 24.44
CA PRO A 483 6.85 3.08 25.40
C PRO A 483 7.96 4.05 24.95
N ALA A 484 8.30 4.99 25.81
CA ALA A 484 9.61 5.63 25.76
C ALA A 484 10.58 4.61 26.35
N PHE A 485 11.25 3.86 25.48
CA PHE A 485 12.47 3.15 25.89
C PHE A 485 13.56 4.22 25.91
N GLY A 486 13.87 4.70 27.11
CA GLY A 486 15.06 5.51 27.39
C GLY A 486 16.28 4.64 27.61
#